data_AF-A0A2D9API9-F1
#
_entry.id   AF-A0A2D9API9-F1
#
_cell.length_a   1.000
_cell.length_b   1.000
_cell.length_c   1.000
_cell.angle_alpha   90.00
_cell.angle_beta   90.00
_cell.angle_gamma   90.00
#
_symmetry.space_group_name_H-M   'P 1'
#
loop_
_entity.id
_entity.type
_entity.pdbx_description
1 polymer ?
#
loop_
_entity_poly.entity_id
_entity_poly.type
_entity_poly.pdbx_seq_one_letter_code
_entity_poly.pdbx_strand_id
1 'polypeptide(L)'
;MLIFYSCSDRTGGCTDYCAVNYESFADFDDGSCLYPQVFGCTDPIATNYDPCATDEPVNECLYSSKILWYLSESSYDYMFINSINEFEI
;
A
#
# COMPACT_ATOMS: atom_id res chain seq x y z
N MET A 1 -8.91 -39.25 -31.39
CA MET A 1 -8.21 -38.08 -30.85
C MET A 1 -8.71 -37.93 -29.42
N LEU A 2 -7.91 -38.42 -28.45
CA LEU A 2 -8.36 -38.55 -27.06
C LEU A 2 -8.29 -37.18 -26.39
N ILE A 3 -9.43 -36.78 -25.80
CA ILE A 3 -9.61 -35.55 -25.05
C ILE A 3 -9.03 -35.79 -23.67
N PHE A 4 -7.81 -35.32 -23.43
CA PHE A 4 -7.26 -35.26 -22.07
C PHE A 4 -7.61 -33.89 -21.50
N TYR A 5 -8.76 -33.80 -20.81
CA TYR A 5 -8.93 -32.79 -19.77
C TYR A 5 -7.93 -33.14 -18.66
N SER A 6 -6.68 -32.73 -18.84
CA SER A 6 -5.67 -32.75 -17.79
C SER A 6 -6.04 -31.67 -16.78
N CYS A 7 -6.00 -32.05 -15.51
CA CYS A 7 -6.47 -31.29 -14.36
C CYS A 7 -5.90 -29.86 -14.29
N SER A 8 -6.79 -28.88 -14.08
CA SER A 8 -6.53 -27.47 -13.76
C SER A 8 -6.21 -26.53 -14.93
N ASP A 9 -7.26 -26.03 -15.59
CA ASP A 9 -7.23 -24.80 -16.40
C ASP A 9 -7.11 -23.58 -15.48
N ARG A 10 -6.01 -23.50 -14.73
CA ARG A 10 -5.70 -22.31 -13.93
C ARG A 10 -4.82 -21.40 -14.76
N THR A 11 -5.23 -20.15 -14.91
CA THR A 11 -4.45 -19.12 -15.62
C THR A 11 -3.47 -18.50 -14.63
N GLY A 12 -2.17 -18.53 -14.96
CA GLY A 12 -1.15 -17.81 -14.19
C GLY A 12 -0.99 -16.39 -14.72
N GLY A 13 -0.79 -15.43 -13.82
CA GLY A 13 -0.58 -14.03 -14.14
C GLY A 13 -0.47 -13.21 -12.86
N CYS A 14 -0.21 -11.90 -12.94
CA CYS A 14 -0.08 -11.09 -11.73
C CYS A 14 -1.42 -10.90 -11.03
N THR A 15 -1.54 -11.35 -9.78
CA THR A 15 -2.78 -11.19 -8.98
C THR A 15 -2.76 -9.96 -8.08
N ASP A 16 -1.65 -9.23 -8.01
CA ASP A 16 -1.51 -8.02 -7.21
C ASP A 16 -2.06 -6.80 -7.96
N TYR A 17 -3.04 -6.11 -7.38
CA TYR A 17 -3.68 -4.94 -7.97
C TYR A 17 -2.79 -3.68 -7.98
N CYS A 18 -1.71 -3.67 -7.18
CA CYS A 18 -0.72 -2.60 -7.17
C CYS A 18 0.31 -2.73 -8.30
N ALA A 19 0.33 -3.86 -9.02
CA ALA A 19 1.22 -4.07 -10.16
C ALA A 19 0.66 -3.45 -11.46
N VAL A 20 1.52 -2.94 -12.33
CA VAL A 20 1.10 -2.35 -13.62
C VAL A 20 0.55 -3.39 -14.61
N ASN A 21 0.87 -4.66 -14.39
CA ASN A 21 0.42 -5.80 -15.19
C ASN A 21 -0.56 -6.69 -14.43
N TYR A 22 -1.34 -6.12 -13.50
CA TYR A 22 -2.42 -6.84 -12.82
C TYR A 22 -3.37 -7.53 -13.82
N GLU A 23 -3.57 -8.83 -13.65
CA GLU A 23 -4.47 -9.66 -14.45
C GLU A 23 -5.63 -10.17 -13.60
N SER A 24 -6.79 -9.52 -13.72
CA SER A 24 -8.00 -9.88 -12.95
C SER A 24 -8.54 -11.30 -13.20
N PHE A 25 -8.11 -11.96 -14.27
CA PHE A 25 -8.49 -13.32 -14.63
C PHE A 25 -7.44 -14.37 -14.21
N ALA A 26 -6.31 -13.94 -13.62
CA ALA A 26 -5.31 -14.87 -13.10
C ALA A 26 -5.81 -15.58 -11.85
N ASP A 27 -5.69 -16.91 -11.83
CA ASP A 27 -6.07 -17.78 -10.72
C ASP A 27 -4.97 -17.89 -9.65
N PHE A 28 -3.73 -17.57 -10.02
CA PHE A 28 -2.57 -17.58 -9.13
C PHE A 28 -1.48 -16.65 -9.65
N ASP A 29 -0.72 -16.07 -8.71
CA ASP A 29 0.46 -15.27 -9.02
C ASP A 29 1.55 -16.15 -9.65
N ASP A 30 1.96 -15.82 -10.86
CA ASP A 30 3.06 -16.47 -11.57
C ASP A 30 4.44 -15.83 -11.30
N GLY A 31 4.47 -14.79 -10.45
CA GLY A 31 5.67 -14.04 -10.10
C GLY A 31 6.09 -13.03 -11.17
N SER A 32 5.24 -12.76 -12.17
CA SER A 32 5.51 -11.77 -13.23
C SER A 32 5.13 -10.33 -12.85
N CYS A 33 4.61 -10.08 -11.65
CA CYS A 33 4.18 -8.75 -11.22
C CYS A 33 5.29 -7.68 -11.37
N LEU A 34 4.94 -6.58 -12.01
CA LEU A 34 5.78 -5.41 -12.25
C LEU A 34 5.27 -4.26 -11.37
N TYR A 35 6.08 -3.86 -10.40
CA TYR A 35 5.72 -2.79 -9.46
C TYR A 35 6.23 -1.44 -9.95
N PRO A 36 5.37 -0.42 -10.11
CA PRO A 36 5.81 0.94 -10.35
C PRO A 36 6.34 1.55 -9.05
N GLN A 37 7.16 2.60 -9.17
CA GLN A 37 7.43 3.47 -8.03
C GLN A 37 6.18 4.34 -7.80
N VAL A 38 5.49 4.12 -6.69
CA VAL A 38 4.33 4.90 -6.28
C VAL A 38 4.71 5.72 -5.05
N PHE A 39 4.62 7.04 -5.18
CA PHE A 39 4.81 7.96 -4.06
C PHE A 39 3.52 8.06 -3.27
N GLY A 40 3.60 7.83 -1.97
CA GLY A 40 2.47 7.93 -1.06
C GLY A 40 2.84 7.47 0.34
N CYS A 41 1.89 7.55 1.26
CA CYS A 41 2.14 7.12 2.63
C CYS A 41 2.07 5.59 2.75
N THR A 42 3.13 4.95 3.22
CA THR A 42 3.16 3.49 3.44
C THR A 42 2.65 3.08 4.83
N ASP A 43 2.38 4.06 5.69
CA ASP A 43 1.91 3.82 7.06
C ASP A 43 0.38 3.61 7.13
N PRO A 44 -0.12 2.40 7.49
CA PRO A 44 -1.55 2.12 7.59
C PRO A 44 -2.31 2.88 8.68
N ILE A 45 -1.63 3.55 9.63
CA ILE A 45 -2.28 4.46 10.60
C ILE A 45 -2.45 5.89 10.07
N ALA A 46 -1.85 6.22 8.92
CA ALA A 46 -2.08 7.51 8.28
C ALA A 46 -3.46 7.58 7.63
N THR A 47 -4.07 8.76 7.69
CA THR A 47 -5.34 9.08 7.03
C THR A 47 -5.27 9.06 5.52
N ASN A 48 -4.07 9.17 4.95
CA ASN A 48 -3.80 9.09 3.52
C ASN A 48 -2.91 7.89 3.17
N TYR A 49 -3.00 6.80 3.94
CA TYR A 49 -2.36 5.52 3.61
C TYR A 49 -2.72 5.08 2.19
N ASP A 50 -1.71 4.76 1.40
CA ASP A 50 -1.84 4.14 0.09
C ASP A 50 -1.19 2.74 0.13
N PRO A 51 -1.96 1.65 0.01
CA PRO A 51 -1.43 0.30 0.04
C PRO A 51 -0.55 -0.05 -1.16
N CYS A 52 -0.59 0.74 -2.23
CA CYS A 52 0.29 0.60 -3.38
C CYS A 52 1.52 1.50 -3.32
N ALA A 53 1.66 2.37 -2.32
CA ALA A 53 2.85 3.19 -2.15
C ALA A 53 4.08 2.32 -1.87
N THR A 54 5.15 2.56 -2.62
CA THR A 54 6.44 1.86 -2.47
C THR A 54 7.54 2.77 -1.97
N ASP A 55 7.30 4.08 -1.96
CA ASP A 55 8.25 5.10 -1.57
C ASP A 55 7.54 6.25 -0.86
N GLU A 56 8.14 6.72 0.23
CA GLU A 56 7.61 7.82 1.02
C GLU A 56 8.28 9.13 0.60
N PRO A 57 7.57 10.04 -0.06
CA PRO A 57 8.06 11.40 -0.22
C PRO A 57 8.22 12.10 1.14
N VAL A 58 9.25 12.95 1.24
CA VAL A 58 9.71 13.58 2.49
C VAL A 58 8.66 14.54 3.03
N ASN A 59 7.66 14.03 3.79
CA ASN A 59 6.61 14.69 4.61
C ASN A 59 5.13 14.32 4.34
N GLU A 60 4.81 13.23 3.63
CA GLU A 60 3.42 13.06 3.11
C GLU A 60 2.44 12.25 3.98
N CYS A 61 2.82 11.55 5.04
CA CYS A 61 1.83 10.86 5.88
C CYS A 61 1.04 11.82 6.79
N LEU A 62 -0.27 11.90 6.59
CA LEU A 62 -1.21 12.72 7.37
C LEU A 62 -1.81 11.90 8.51
N TYR A 63 -1.68 12.37 9.74
CA TYR A 63 -2.34 11.76 10.89
C TYR A 63 -3.43 12.70 11.40
N SER A 64 -4.68 12.23 11.45
CA SER A 64 -5.73 12.97 12.17
C SER A 64 -5.28 13.12 13.61
N SER A 65 -5.47 14.32 14.18
CA SER A 65 -5.06 14.75 15.53
C SER A 65 -5.78 14.01 16.68
N LYS A 66 -6.03 12.72 16.49
CA LYS A 66 -6.66 11.79 17.40
C LYS A 66 -5.95 10.44 17.48
N ILE A 67 -4.65 10.39 17.20
CA ILE A 67 -3.79 9.33 17.76
C ILE A 67 -3.23 9.86 19.08
N LEU A 68 -4.02 9.74 20.14
CA LEU A 68 -3.48 9.74 21.48
C LEU A 68 -3.04 8.30 21.76
N TRP A 69 -1.77 8.13 22.13
CA TRP A 69 -1.17 6.94 22.76
C TRP A 69 -0.59 5.81 21.90
N TYR A 70 0.14 6.09 20.81
CA TYR A 70 1.17 5.13 20.36
C TYR A 70 2.57 5.65 20.67
N LEU A 71 3.08 5.27 21.84
CA LEU A 71 4.50 5.26 22.11
C LEU A 71 5.11 4.12 21.29
N SER A 72 5.93 4.43 20.29
CA SER A 72 7.01 3.53 19.93
C SER A 72 8.30 4.18 20.43
N GLU A 73 8.98 3.54 21.38
CA GLU A 73 10.20 4.04 22.03
C GLU A 73 11.42 4.04 21.08
N SER A 74 11.22 4.10 19.76
CA SER A 74 12.27 3.85 18.77
C SER A 74 12.69 5.06 17.93
N SER A 75 12.10 6.26 18.08
CA SER A 75 12.47 7.39 17.21
C SER A 75 12.89 8.69 17.90
N TYR A 76 12.83 8.83 19.23
CA TYR A 76 13.27 10.05 19.96
C TYR A 76 12.82 11.41 19.38
N ASP A 77 11.86 11.46 18.45
CA ASP A 77 11.45 12.71 17.83
C ASP A 77 10.19 13.21 18.53
N TYR A 78 10.42 14.04 19.54
CA TYR A 78 9.37 14.73 20.27
C TYR A 78 8.82 15.86 19.40
N MET A 79 7.86 15.56 18.52
CA MET A 79 7.02 16.61 17.94
C MET A 79 5.88 16.95 18.91
N PHE A 80 6.04 18.08 19.60
CA PHE A 80 4.96 18.74 20.31
C PHE A 80 3.88 19.17 19.30
N ILE A 81 2.74 18.50 19.27
CA ILE A 81 1.54 19.02 18.58
C ILE A 81 0.68 19.72 19.64
N ASN A 82 0.98 20.98 19.91
CA ASN A 82 -0.06 21.90 20.36
C ASN A 82 -0.89 22.28 19.13
N SER A 83 -2.15 21.87 19.12
CA SER A 83 -3.26 22.43 18.34
C SER A 83 -2.87 23.31 17.14
N ILE A 84 -2.87 22.77 15.92
CA ILE A 84 -3.06 23.60 14.72
C ILE A 84 -4.52 23.46 14.25
N ASN A 85 -5.42 24.08 15.02
CA ASN A 85 -6.47 24.86 14.38
C ASN A 85 -5.84 26.22 14.14
N GLU A 86 -5.48 26.54 12.90
CA GLU A 86 -5.47 27.89 12.30
C GLU A 86 -4.59 27.86 11.03
N PHE A 87 -5.20 27.57 9.89
CA PHE A 87 -5.14 28.46 8.72
C PHE A 87 -6.17 28.00 7.67
N GLU A 88 -7.43 28.41 7.85
CA GLU A 88 -8.26 28.71 6.69
C GLU A 88 -7.88 30.14 6.23
N ILE A 89 -7.43 30.25 4.97
CA ILE A 89 -7.37 31.42 4.07
C ILE A 89 -6.84 32.74 4.64
#